data_AF-A0A847PN54-F1
#
_entry.id   AF-A0A847PN54-F1
#
_cell.length_a   1.000
_cell.length_b   1.000
_cell.length_c   1.000
_cell.angle_alpha   90.00
_cell.angle_beta   90.00
_cell.angle_gamma   90.00
#
_symmetry.space_group_name_H-M   'P 1'
#
loop_
_entity.id
_entity.type
_entity.pdbx_description
1 polymer ?
#
loop_
_entity_poly.entity_id
_entity_poly.type
_entity_poly.pdbx_seq_one_letter_code
_entity_poly.pdbx_strand_id
1 'polypeptide(L)'
;MKYSVSNTKKKVYIRRIVFVISIMIFAMLQNTPNMFPSIIGANAILLVPLVCCISMFENDLTATFFGIFAGVLSDIVVSMGDGFNAVFYMFMASTISILITYFMRNNLSTALLLCGCSILLYTFLHWLFFVIFRGVEGGGALFFSFYLPTAIYTFSFVPLIYFVLRTFLRNLRDKYVNKSRT
;
A
#
# COMPACT_ATOMS: atom_id res chain seq x y z
N MET A 1 -1.50 -33.78 -18.67
CA MET A 1 -0.71 -32.54 -18.45
C MET A 1 -1.53 -31.23 -18.42
N LYS A 2 -2.70 -31.12 -19.07
CA LYS A 2 -3.55 -29.90 -19.04
C LYS A 2 -4.14 -29.52 -17.67
N TYR A 3 -4.34 -30.49 -16.77
CA TYR A 3 -5.00 -30.26 -15.47
C TYR A 3 -4.15 -29.52 -14.42
N SER A 4 -2.81 -29.57 -14.50
CA SER A 4 -1.94 -28.88 -13.52
C SER A 4 -1.86 -27.37 -13.76
N VAL A 5 -1.96 -26.91 -15.01
CA VAL A 5 -1.87 -25.48 -15.39
C VAL A 5 -3.11 -24.69 -14.95
N SER A 6 -4.30 -25.32 -14.99
CA SER A 6 -5.58 -24.71 -14.58
C SER A 6 -5.58 -24.28 -13.10
N ASN A 7 -5.09 -25.16 -12.21
CA ASN A 7 -5.06 -24.88 -10.78
C ASN A 7 -4.09 -23.75 -10.40
N THR A 8 -3.02 -23.53 -11.17
CA THR A 8 -2.10 -22.41 -10.94
C THR A 8 -2.75 -21.08 -11.27
N LYS A 9 -3.48 -20.99 -12.39
CA LYS A 9 -4.20 -19.77 -12.78
C LYS A 9 -5.26 -19.41 -11.74
N LYS A 10 -6.05 -20.39 -11.27
CA LYS A 10 -7.07 -20.19 -10.22
C LYS A 10 -6.51 -19.54 -8.95
N LYS A 11 -5.31 -19.95 -8.50
CA LYS A 11 -4.66 -19.36 -7.32
C LYS A 11 -4.23 -17.92 -7.52
N VAL A 12 -3.71 -17.58 -8.69
CA VAL A 12 -3.33 -16.20 -9.02
C VAL A 12 -4.56 -15.30 -8.97
N TYR A 13 -5.69 -15.75 -9.51
CA TYR A 13 -6.95 -15.01 -9.44
C TYR A 13 -7.43 -14.83 -7.99
N ILE A 14 -7.45 -15.89 -7.18
CA ILE A 14 -7.87 -15.80 -5.77
C ILE A 14 -6.99 -14.81 -5.01
N ARG A 15 -5.67 -14.88 -5.17
CA ARG A 15 -4.73 -13.95 -4.53
C ARG A 15 -5.03 -12.49 -4.91
N ARG A 16 -5.20 -12.23 -6.21
CA ARG A 16 -5.51 -10.90 -6.73
C ARG A 16 -6.85 -10.37 -6.22
N ILE A 17 -7.88 -11.21 -6.14
CA ILE A 17 -9.18 -10.85 -5.56
C ILE A 17 -9.02 -10.46 -4.10
N VAL A 18 -8.25 -11.23 -3.31
CA VAL A 18 -8.00 -10.86 -1.92
C VAL A 18 -7.26 -9.53 -1.82
N PHE A 19 -6.30 -9.24 -2.70
CA PHE A 19 -5.63 -7.93 -2.71
C PHE A 19 -6.58 -6.79 -3.04
N VAL A 20 -7.47 -6.93 -4.02
CA VAL A 20 -8.51 -5.93 -4.32
C VAL A 20 -9.38 -5.69 -3.09
N ILE A 21 -9.86 -6.76 -2.45
CA ILE A 21 -10.72 -6.66 -1.26
C ILE A 21 -9.95 -5.99 -0.11
N SER A 22 -8.70 -6.36 0.14
CA SER A 22 -7.85 -5.74 1.17
C SER A 22 -7.65 -4.25 0.92
N ILE A 23 -7.38 -3.86 -0.34
CA ILE A 23 -7.27 -2.44 -0.74
C ILE A 23 -8.57 -1.70 -0.44
N MET A 24 -9.73 -2.28 -0.79
CA MET A 24 -11.03 -1.67 -0.51
C MET A 24 -11.28 -1.52 1.00
N ILE A 25 -11.03 -2.56 1.80
CA ILE A 25 -11.21 -2.51 3.26
C ILE A 25 -10.32 -1.42 3.86
N PHE A 26 -9.06 -1.35 3.48
CA PHE A 26 -8.13 -0.34 4.00
C PHE A 26 -8.49 1.07 3.52
N ALA A 27 -8.94 1.22 2.28
CA ALA A 27 -9.44 2.48 1.76
C ALA A 27 -10.66 2.95 2.55
N MET A 28 -11.62 2.06 2.86
CA MET A 28 -12.76 2.41 3.71
C MET A 28 -12.32 2.76 5.13
N LEU A 29 -11.36 2.02 5.70
CA LEU A 29 -10.88 2.21 7.07
C LEU A 29 -10.17 3.54 7.27
N GLN A 30 -9.34 3.97 6.32
CA GLN A 30 -8.64 5.25 6.44
C GLN A 30 -9.52 6.47 6.10
N ASN A 31 -10.55 6.28 5.27
CA ASN A 31 -11.43 7.36 4.82
C ASN A 31 -12.66 7.57 5.71
N THR A 32 -13.05 6.59 6.54
CA THR A 32 -14.21 6.72 7.42
C THR A 32 -13.82 7.39 8.74
N PRO A 33 -14.37 8.57 9.08
CA PRO A 33 -14.07 9.23 10.35
C PRO A 33 -14.48 8.35 11.54
N ASN A 34 -13.66 8.32 12.59
CA ASN A 34 -13.84 7.54 13.82
C ASN A 34 -13.73 6.01 13.70
N MET A 35 -13.49 5.46 12.50
CA MET A 35 -13.32 4.01 12.33
C MET A 35 -11.90 3.53 12.66
N PHE A 36 -10.91 4.42 12.55
CA PHE A 36 -9.53 4.17 12.97
C PHE A 36 -9.11 5.20 14.01
N PRO A 37 -8.42 4.81 15.09
CA PRO A 37 -8.06 5.73 16.15
C PRO A 37 -7.14 6.83 15.62
N SER A 38 -7.57 8.09 15.76
CA SER A 38 -6.75 9.26 15.52
C SER A 38 -5.90 9.51 16.76
N ILE A 39 -4.59 9.49 16.60
CA ILE A 39 -3.65 9.78 17.69
C ILE A 39 -3.25 11.24 17.51
N ILE A 40 -3.62 12.12 18.45
CA ILE A 40 -3.28 13.55 18.41
C ILE A 40 -3.85 14.24 17.15
N GLY A 41 -5.06 13.84 16.72
CA GLY A 41 -5.71 14.37 15.53
C GLY A 41 -5.15 13.86 14.18
N ALA A 42 -4.02 13.16 14.18
CA ALA A 42 -3.43 12.55 12.99
C ALA A 42 -4.12 11.21 12.62
N ASN A 43 -4.49 11.05 11.35
CA ASN A 43 -5.10 9.83 10.81
C ASN A 43 -4.05 8.96 10.11
N ALA A 44 -4.06 7.65 10.32
CA ALA A 44 -3.12 6.75 9.65
C ALA A 44 -3.43 6.61 8.14
N ILE A 45 -2.40 6.69 7.31
CA ILE A 45 -2.51 6.52 5.85
C ILE A 45 -2.16 5.07 5.51
N LEU A 46 -3.02 4.14 5.92
CA LEU A 46 -2.76 2.70 5.89
C LEU A 46 -2.65 2.12 4.46
N LEU A 47 -3.18 2.82 3.46
CA LEU A 47 -3.16 2.34 2.08
C LEU A 47 -1.76 2.42 1.46
N VAL A 48 -0.91 3.38 1.85
CA VAL A 48 0.49 3.48 1.39
C VAL A 48 1.29 2.20 1.73
N PRO A 49 1.41 1.78 3.00
CA PRO A 49 2.16 0.58 3.35
C PRO A 49 1.51 -0.70 2.81
N LEU A 50 0.18 -0.75 2.69
CA LEU A 50 -0.50 -1.90 2.09
C LEU A 50 -0.11 -2.09 0.63
N VAL A 51 -0.26 -1.05 -0.20
CA VAL A 51 0.07 -1.12 -1.63
C VAL A 51 1.56 -1.36 -1.81
N CYS A 52 2.42 -0.69 -1.02
CA CYS A 52 3.86 -0.94 -1.03
C CYS A 52 4.17 -2.42 -0.81
N CYS A 53 3.59 -3.04 0.23
CA CYS A 53 3.80 -4.47 0.48
C CYS A 53 3.25 -5.34 -0.65
N ILE A 54 2.06 -5.07 -1.17
CA ILE A 54 1.48 -5.82 -2.32
C ILE A 54 2.42 -5.77 -3.53
N SER A 55 2.98 -4.60 -3.84
CA SER A 55 3.91 -4.41 -4.96
C SER A 55 5.20 -5.21 -4.81
N MET A 56 5.66 -5.49 -3.58
CA MET A 56 6.81 -6.37 -3.34
C MET A 56 6.53 -7.86 -3.63
N PHE A 57 5.26 -8.26 -3.73
CA PHE A 57 4.85 -9.66 -3.96
C PHE A 57 4.26 -9.91 -5.35
N GLU A 58 4.07 -8.87 -6.16
CA GLU A 58 3.47 -8.95 -7.49
C GLU A 58 4.41 -8.42 -8.57
N ASN A 59 4.15 -8.82 -9.81
CA ASN A 59 4.86 -8.35 -10.99
C ASN A 59 4.53 -6.87 -11.29
N ASP A 60 5.46 -6.18 -11.95
CA ASP A 60 5.41 -4.74 -12.22
C ASP A 60 4.05 -4.23 -12.75
N LEU A 61 3.56 -4.81 -13.86
CA LEU A 61 2.25 -4.41 -14.41
C LEU A 61 1.10 -4.63 -13.41
N THR A 62 1.09 -5.76 -12.70
CA THR A 62 0.00 -6.08 -11.77
C THR A 62 0.05 -5.18 -10.54
N ALA A 63 1.24 -4.93 -10.01
CA ALA A 63 1.47 -3.99 -8.91
C ALA A 63 1.03 -2.58 -9.29
N THR A 64 1.40 -2.11 -10.48
CA THR A 64 1.01 -0.80 -11.02
C THR A 64 -0.51 -0.64 -11.09
N PHE A 65 -1.23 -1.65 -11.61
CA PHE A 65 -2.71 -1.61 -11.64
C PHE A 65 -3.32 -1.54 -10.23
N PHE A 66 -2.78 -2.28 -9.25
CA PHE A 66 -3.22 -2.18 -7.87
C PHE A 66 -2.93 -0.80 -7.26
N GLY A 67 -1.78 -0.21 -7.60
CA GLY A 67 -1.44 1.15 -7.21
C GLY A 67 -2.42 2.17 -7.77
N ILE A 68 -2.66 2.16 -9.08
CA ILE A 68 -3.64 3.04 -9.72
C ILE A 68 -5.02 2.87 -9.07
N PHE A 69 -5.49 1.63 -8.91
CA PHE A 69 -6.78 1.34 -8.30
C PHE A 69 -6.89 1.92 -6.88
N ALA A 70 -5.87 1.71 -6.04
CA ALA A 70 -5.82 2.25 -4.68
C ALA A 70 -5.79 3.79 -4.65
N GLY A 71 -5.02 4.40 -5.55
CA GLY A 71 -4.93 5.85 -5.64
C GLY A 71 -6.23 6.49 -6.13
N VAL A 72 -6.88 5.92 -7.15
CA VAL A 72 -8.20 6.35 -7.62
C VAL A 72 -9.25 6.25 -6.51
N LEU A 73 -9.26 5.15 -5.74
CA LEU A 73 -10.15 5.01 -4.59
C LEU A 73 -9.92 6.10 -3.54
N SER A 74 -8.68 6.56 -3.36
CA SER A 74 -8.36 7.65 -2.44
C SER A 74 -8.80 9.01 -2.99
N ASP A 75 -8.63 9.25 -4.29
CA ASP A 75 -9.01 10.51 -4.93
C ASP A 75 -10.53 10.71 -4.99
N ILE A 76 -11.34 9.65 -5.11
CA ILE A 76 -12.82 9.75 -5.14
C ILE A 76 -13.40 10.27 -3.82
N VAL A 77 -12.72 10.04 -2.70
CA VAL A 77 -13.22 10.43 -1.38
C VAL A 77 -12.84 11.87 -1.01
N VAL A 78 -11.78 12.41 -1.61
CA VAL A 78 -11.33 13.78 -1.34
C VAL A 78 -12.20 14.77 -2.12
N SER A 79 -12.63 15.85 -1.45
CA SER A 79 -13.52 16.87 -2.03
C SER A 79 -12.96 17.56 -3.29
N MET A 80 -11.63 17.58 -3.42
CA MET A 80 -10.89 18.02 -4.60
C MET A 80 -10.11 16.81 -5.13
N GLY A 81 -10.75 16.03 -6.00
CA GLY A 81 -10.18 14.83 -6.63
C GLY A 81 -9.10 15.18 -7.65
N ASP A 82 -7.99 15.74 -7.19
CA ASP A 82 -6.93 16.33 -8.01
C ASP A 82 -6.05 15.27 -8.73
N GLY A 83 -6.34 13.98 -8.55
CA GLY A 83 -5.61 12.86 -9.16
C GLY A 83 -4.23 12.59 -8.55
N PHE A 84 -3.86 13.32 -7.50
CA PHE A 84 -2.56 13.23 -6.84
C PHE A 84 -2.29 11.81 -6.33
N ASN A 85 -3.28 11.17 -5.70
CA ASN A 85 -3.09 9.84 -5.14
C ASN A 85 -2.92 8.81 -6.25
N ALA A 86 -3.77 8.81 -7.27
CA ALA A 86 -3.64 7.92 -8.42
C ALA A 86 -2.23 7.94 -9.03
N VAL A 87 -1.69 9.14 -9.27
CA VAL A 87 -0.34 9.31 -9.83
C VAL A 87 0.72 8.82 -8.85
N PHE A 88 0.65 9.22 -7.58
CA PHE A 88 1.64 8.80 -6.57
C PHE A 88 1.68 7.29 -6.41
N TYR A 89 0.52 6.65 -6.22
CA TYR A 89 0.44 5.20 -6.02
C TYR A 89 0.87 4.43 -7.26
N MET A 90 0.61 4.94 -8.47
CA MET A 90 1.11 4.35 -9.72
C MET A 90 2.64 4.30 -9.75
N PHE A 91 3.31 5.44 -9.57
CA PHE A 91 4.77 5.53 -9.59
C PHE A 91 5.42 4.76 -8.45
N MET A 92 4.85 4.85 -7.25
CA MET A 92 5.31 4.11 -6.09
C MET A 92 5.25 2.60 -6.35
N ALA A 93 4.10 2.10 -6.82
CA ALA A 93 3.91 0.67 -7.02
C ALA A 93 4.80 0.08 -8.11
N SER A 94 4.98 0.79 -9.24
CA SER A 94 5.88 0.37 -10.32
C SER A 94 7.34 0.36 -9.85
N THR A 95 7.79 1.45 -9.22
CA THR A 95 9.17 1.57 -8.73
C THR A 95 9.51 0.47 -7.75
N ILE A 96 8.63 0.17 -6.79
CA ILE A 96 8.87 -0.89 -5.79
C ILE A 96 8.92 -2.26 -6.45
N SER A 97 8.00 -2.57 -7.37
CA SER A 97 7.96 -3.88 -8.02
C SER A 97 9.20 -4.11 -8.89
N ILE A 98 9.65 -3.09 -9.64
CA ILE A 98 10.91 -3.13 -10.39
C ILE A 98 12.10 -3.33 -9.45
N LEU A 99 12.17 -2.56 -8.36
CA LEU A 99 13.29 -2.62 -7.43
C LEU A 99 13.40 -3.99 -6.74
N ILE A 100 12.28 -4.61 -6.37
CA ILE A 100 12.26 -5.97 -5.80
C ILE A 100 12.52 -7.05 -6.85
N THR A 101 12.12 -6.83 -8.09
CA THR A 101 12.35 -7.82 -9.15
C THR A 101 13.82 -7.87 -9.56
N TYR A 102 14.49 -6.72 -9.64
CA TYR A 102 15.83 -6.62 -10.23
C TYR A 102 16.96 -6.32 -9.24
N PHE A 103 16.71 -5.59 -8.15
CA PHE A 103 17.78 -5.05 -7.30
C PHE A 103 17.78 -5.61 -5.87
N MET A 104 16.62 -5.88 -5.30
CA MET A 104 16.47 -6.17 -3.87
C MET A 104 15.77 -7.49 -3.61
N ARG A 105 16.09 -8.14 -2.48
CA ARG A 105 15.36 -9.32 -2.02
C ARG A 105 14.13 -8.91 -1.20
N ASN A 106 13.03 -9.61 -1.40
CA ASN A 106 11.83 -9.45 -0.58
C ASN A 106 12.04 -10.05 0.82
N ASN A 107 12.41 -9.19 1.77
CA ASN A 107 12.52 -9.47 3.20
C ASN A 107 11.87 -8.32 4.00
N LEU A 108 11.77 -8.49 5.32
CA LEU A 108 11.16 -7.48 6.20
C LEU A 108 11.95 -6.16 6.19
N SER A 109 13.28 -6.20 6.15
CA SER A 109 14.13 -5.01 6.15
C SER A 109 13.90 -4.15 4.90
N THR A 110 13.82 -4.77 3.73
CA THR A 110 13.48 -4.11 2.46
C THR A 110 12.06 -3.55 2.52
N ALA A 111 11.10 -4.27 3.12
CA ALA A 111 9.74 -3.77 3.28
C ALA A 111 9.69 -2.51 4.13
N LEU A 112 10.40 -2.50 5.28
CA LEU A 112 10.50 -1.34 6.15
C LEU A 112 11.16 -0.16 5.43
N LEU A 113 12.26 -0.40 4.71
CA LEU A 113 12.96 0.65 3.97
C LEU A 113 12.06 1.26 2.89
N LEU A 114 11.45 0.44 2.02
CA LEU A 114 10.64 0.92 0.92
C LEU A 114 9.34 1.58 1.41
N CYS A 115 8.63 0.96 2.36
CA CYS A 115 7.45 1.59 2.95
C CYS A 115 7.81 2.90 3.65
N GLY A 116 8.90 2.93 4.41
CA GLY A 116 9.35 4.14 5.12
C GLY A 116 9.64 5.29 4.16
N CYS A 117 10.43 5.02 3.10
CA CYS A 117 10.69 5.99 2.04
C CYS A 117 9.40 6.46 1.36
N SER A 118 8.49 5.55 1.02
CA SER A 118 7.22 5.89 0.38
C SER A 118 6.30 6.70 1.29
N ILE A 119 6.20 6.38 2.57
CA ILE A 119 5.39 7.12 3.55
C ILE A 119 5.94 8.53 3.72
N LEU A 120 7.26 8.68 3.90
CA LEU A 120 7.90 9.99 4.03
C LEU A 120 7.71 10.83 2.78
N LEU A 121 7.92 10.23 1.59
CA LEU A 121 7.75 10.92 0.32
C LEU A 121 6.29 11.32 0.09
N TYR A 122 5.33 10.44 0.35
CA TYR A 122 3.90 10.75 0.25
C TYR A 122 3.53 11.94 1.13
N THR A 123 3.91 11.87 2.40
CA THR A 123 3.60 12.87 3.41
C THR A 123 4.25 14.22 3.06
N PHE A 124 5.50 14.21 2.62
CA PHE A 124 6.22 15.41 2.20
C PHE A 124 5.61 16.05 0.96
N LEU A 125 5.31 15.27 -0.08
CA LEU A 125 4.69 15.78 -1.30
C LEU A 125 3.28 16.31 -1.02
N HIS A 126 2.49 15.60 -0.21
CA HIS A 126 1.16 16.04 0.16
C HIS A 126 1.20 17.36 0.94
N TRP A 127 2.15 17.51 1.87
CA TRP A 127 2.38 18.78 2.55
C TRP A 127 2.81 19.89 1.57
N LEU A 128 3.76 19.62 0.68
CA LEU A 128 4.26 20.60 -0.29
C LEU A 128 3.16 21.12 -1.22
N PHE A 129 2.40 20.22 -1.85
CA PHE A 129 1.37 20.59 -2.83
C PHE A 129 0.12 21.19 -2.19
N PHE A 130 -0.35 20.63 -1.06
CA PHE A 130 -1.64 21.02 -0.50
C PHE A 130 -1.54 22.06 0.63
N VAL A 131 -0.37 22.26 1.22
CA VAL A 131 -0.18 23.25 2.29
C VAL A 131 0.64 24.43 1.78
N ILE A 132 1.84 24.18 1.27
CA ILE A 132 2.76 25.26 0.86
C ILE A 132 2.28 25.97 -0.40
N PHE A 133 1.98 25.23 -1.48
CA PHE A 133 1.50 25.89 -2.71
C PHE A 133 0.10 26.50 -2.58
N ARG A 134 -0.71 26.06 -1.62
CA ARG A 134 -1.99 26.70 -1.30
C ARG A 134 -1.83 27.92 -0.38
N GLY A 135 -0.62 28.23 0.08
CA GLY A 135 -0.33 29.41 0.90
C GLY A 135 -0.95 29.35 2.30
N VAL A 136 -1.14 28.16 2.88
CA VAL A 136 -1.75 28.01 4.20
C VAL A 136 -0.82 28.59 5.28
N GLU A 137 -1.35 29.52 6.08
CA GLU A 137 -0.62 30.12 7.19
C GLU A 137 -0.14 29.06 8.20
N GLY A 138 1.11 29.19 8.66
CA GLY A 138 1.70 28.20 9.58
C GLY A 138 2.01 26.85 8.94
N GLY A 139 2.07 26.75 7.61
CA GLY A 139 2.32 25.50 6.88
C GLY A 139 3.56 24.72 7.36
N GLY A 140 4.64 25.40 7.73
CA GLY A 140 5.83 24.76 8.31
C GLY A 140 5.57 24.06 9.66
N ALA A 141 4.78 24.69 10.54
CA ALA A 141 4.44 24.11 11.84
C ALA A 141 3.50 22.89 11.70
N LEU A 142 2.61 22.90 10.71
CA LEU A 142 1.74 21.77 10.37
C LEU A 142 2.54 20.53 9.97
N PHE A 143 3.69 20.70 9.30
CA PHE A 143 4.55 19.57 8.94
C PHE A 143 4.99 18.76 10.17
N PHE A 144 5.54 19.45 11.17
CA PHE A 144 6.07 18.81 12.38
C PHE A 144 4.97 18.38 13.35
N SER A 145 3.86 19.11 13.39
CA SER A 145 2.80 18.86 14.38
C SER A 145 1.77 17.83 13.91
N PHE A 146 1.59 17.65 12.58
CA PHE A 146 0.53 16.80 12.03
C PHE A 146 1.06 15.75 11.04
N TYR A 147 1.82 16.16 10.03
CA TYR A 147 2.28 15.27 8.97
C TYR A 147 3.35 14.28 9.44
N LEU A 148 4.34 14.74 10.22
CA LEU A 148 5.41 13.88 10.72
C LEU A 148 4.89 12.83 11.74
N PRO A 149 4.03 13.17 12.73
CA PRO A 149 3.38 12.18 13.57
C PRO A 149 2.53 11.18 12.78
N THR A 150 1.81 11.65 11.75
CA THR A 150 1.05 10.78 10.83
C THR A 150 1.95 9.75 10.14
N ALA A 151 3.11 10.18 9.65
CA ALA A 151 4.08 9.30 8.99
C ALA A 151 4.61 8.23 9.96
N ILE A 152 4.99 8.62 11.19
CA ILE A 152 5.49 7.70 12.22
C ILE A 152 4.40 6.71 12.64
N TYR A 153 3.17 7.20 12.83
CA TYR A 153 2.03 6.37 13.17
C TYR A 153 1.74 5.34 12.07
N THR A 154 1.73 5.76 10.81
CA THR A 154 1.54 4.89 9.65
C THR A 154 2.67 3.87 9.52
N PHE A 155 3.91 4.29 9.74
CA PHE A 155 5.10 3.43 9.66
C PHE A 155 5.05 2.28 10.67
N SER A 156 4.49 2.54 11.86
CA SER A 156 4.36 1.52 12.92
C SER A 156 3.53 0.31 12.49
N PHE A 157 2.62 0.47 11.52
CA PHE A 157 1.79 -0.63 10.98
C PHE A 157 2.47 -1.43 9.85
N VAL A 158 3.56 -0.95 9.28
CA VAL A 158 4.30 -1.64 8.19
C VAL A 158 4.64 -3.09 8.54
N PRO A 159 5.30 -3.40 9.68
CA PRO A 159 5.67 -4.79 9.98
C PRO A 159 4.42 -5.67 10.09
N LEU A 160 3.36 -5.17 10.74
CA LEU A 160 2.10 -5.90 10.91
C LEU A 160 1.47 -6.25 9.54
N ILE A 161 1.36 -5.26 8.64
CA ILE A 161 0.82 -5.45 7.29
C ILE A 161 1.68 -6.45 6.50
N TYR A 162 3.01 -6.31 6.55
CA TYR A 162 3.93 -7.20 5.85
C TYR A 162 3.79 -8.65 6.34
N PHE A 163 3.73 -8.88 7.65
CA PHE A 163 3.60 -10.23 8.20
C PHE A 163 2.26 -10.88 7.85
N VAL A 164 1.16 -10.12 7.91
CA VAL A 164 -0.17 -10.60 7.53
C VAL A 164 -0.17 -11.02 6.05
N LEU A 165 0.30 -10.15 5.15
CA LEU A 165 0.39 -10.46 3.72
C LEU A 165 1.30 -11.65 3.44
N ARG A 166 2.49 -11.69 4.05
CA ARG A 166 3.45 -12.78 3.85
C ARG A 166 2.87 -14.12 4.32
N THR A 167 2.20 -14.15 5.47
CA THR A 167 1.58 -15.36 6.01
C THR A 167 0.44 -15.84 5.12
N PHE A 168 -0.42 -14.91 4.68
CA PHE A 168 -1.50 -15.21 3.74
C PHE A 168 -0.97 -15.81 2.42
N LEU A 169 0.08 -15.22 1.86
CA LEU A 169 0.71 -15.69 0.63
C LEU A 169 1.38 -17.05 0.78
N ARG A 170 2.03 -17.32 1.92
CA ARG A 170 2.56 -18.65 2.26
C ARG A 170 1.45 -19.69 2.31
N ASN A 171 0.35 -19.39 3.01
CA ASN A 171 -0.79 -20.31 3.11
C ASN A 171 -1.42 -20.64 1.75
N LEU A 172 -1.48 -19.68 0.83
CA LEU A 172 -1.93 -19.92 -0.55
C LEU A 172 -0.95 -20.78 -1.37
N ARG A 173 0.34 -20.74 -1.04
CA ARG A 173 1.39 -21.57 -1.66
C ARG A 173 1.36 -23.01 -1.11
N ASP A 174 1.25 -23.16 0.21
CA ASP A 174 1.41 -24.45 0.92
C ASP A 174 0.17 -25.36 0.84
N LYS A 175 -1.05 -24.80 0.77
CA LYS A 175 -2.30 -25.58 0.61
C LYS A 175 -2.38 -26.44 -0.67
N TYR A 176 -1.38 -26.40 -1.53
CA TYR A 176 -1.39 -27.10 -2.81
C TYR A 176 -0.26 -28.09 -3.02
N VAL A 177 0.88 -27.99 -2.33
CA VAL A 177 1.91 -29.04 -2.40
C VAL A 177 1.39 -30.33 -1.76
N ASN A 178 0.52 -30.21 -0.74
CA ASN A 178 -0.07 -31.36 -0.03
C ASN A 178 -1.30 -31.99 -0.70
N LYS A 179 -1.94 -31.35 -1.70
CA LYS A 179 -3.11 -31.94 -2.39
C LYS A 179 -2.75 -32.76 -3.64
N SER A 180 -1.48 -32.79 -4.03
CA SER A 180 -0.95 -33.66 -5.08
C SER A 180 -0.30 -34.95 -4.54
N ARG A 181 -0.46 -35.24 -3.24
CA ARG A 181 0.10 -36.42 -2.56
C ARG A 181 -0.95 -37.19 -1.73
N THR A 182 -2.20 -37.21 -2.20
CA THR A 182 -3.25 -38.11 -1.71
C THR A 182 -4.04 -38.60 -2.90
#